data_AF-A0A6P1BXN6-F1
#
_entry.id   AF-A0A6P1BXN6-F1
#
_cell.length_a   1.000
_cell.length_b   1.000
_cell.length_c   1.000
_cell.angle_alpha   90.00
_cell.angle_beta   90.00
_cell.angle_gamma   90.00
#
_symmetry.space_group_name_H-M   'P 1'
#
loop_
_entity.id
_entity.type
_entity.pdbx_description
1 polymer ?
#
loop_
_entity_poly.entity_id
_entity_poly.type
_entity_poly.pdbx_seq_one_letter_code
_entity_poly.pdbx_strand_id
1 'polypeptide(L)'
;RLRKALNLAIDRDAVVGLMNGLAKPAKGQVDPSSPWFGNPTFELKYDLAAAKKLVEEAGYSKDKPLKTTFIIAQGGTGQMLSLPMNEFLQQSFKEIGIDIDFKVVELETLYSHWRKGAADEMNT
;
A
#
# COMPACT_ATOMS: atom_id res chain seq x y z
N ARG A 1 -2.01 14.05 0.65
CA ARG A 1 -3.38 13.65 1.02
C ARG A 1 -3.62 12.19 0.68
N LEU A 2 -3.63 11.81 -0.60
CA LEU A 2 -3.80 10.42 -1.06
C LEU A 2 -2.89 9.38 -0.37
N ARG A 3 -1.58 9.66 -0.22
CA ARG A 3 -0.67 8.74 0.52
C ARG A 3 -1.08 8.49 1.98
N LYS A 4 -1.67 9.49 2.64
CA LYS A 4 -2.21 9.33 4.01
C LYS A 4 -3.50 8.51 3.96
N ALA A 5 -4.38 8.77 2.98
CA ALA A 5 -5.61 7.99 2.80
C ALA A 5 -5.33 6.50 2.60
N LEU A 6 -4.38 6.16 1.71
CA LEU A 6 -3.94 4.78 1.48
C LEU A 6 -3.47 4.15 2.80
N ASN A 7 -2.65 4.83 3.59
CA ASN A 7 -2.18 4.28 4.88
C ASN A 7 -3.31 3.99 5.88
N LEU A 8 -4.37 4.79 5.87
CA LEU A 8 -5.55 4.63 6.73
C LEU A 8 -6.51 3.54 6.24
N ALA A 9 -6.44 3.18 4.96
CA ALA A 9 -7.27 2.13 4.38
C ALA A 9 -6.67 0.72 4.49
N ILE A 10 -5.45 0.57 5.02
CA ILE A 10 -4.82 -0.73 5.25
C ILE A 10 -5.19 -1.23 6.64
N ASP A 11 -6.02 -2.27 6.71
CA ASP A 11 -6.20 -3.08 7.91
C ASP A 11 -4.99 -4.00 8.09
N ARG A 12 -4.03 -3.54 8.89
CA ARG A 12 -2.77 -4.27 9.14
C ARG A 12 -2.99 -5.50 10.01
N ASP A 13 -4.03 -5.52 10.85
CA ASP A 13 -4.34 -6.66 11.70
C ASP A 13 -4.94 -7.79 10.85
N ALA A 14 -5.82 -7.46 9.90
CA ALA A 14 -6.33 -8.40 8.89
C ALA A 14 -5.20 -8.97 8.01
N VAL A 15 -4.25 -8.13 7.58
CA VAL A 15 -3.06 -8.61 6.83
C VAL A 15 -2.22 -9.56 7.68
N VAL A 16 -2.03 -9.29 8.97
CA VAL A 16 -1.34 -10.23 9.89
C VAL A 16 -2.13 -11.54 10.04
N GLY A 17 -3.47 -11.46 10.07
CA GLY A 17 -4.35 -12.63 10.06
C GLY A 17 -4.16 -13.51 8.82
N LEU A 18 -4.02 -12.90 7.63
CA LEU A 18 -3.69 -13.61 6.38
C LEU A 18 -2.35 -14.36 6.46
N MET A 19 -1.43 -13.88 7.27
CA MET A 19 -0.12 -14.50 7.53
C MET A 19 -0.12 -15.48 8.71
N ASN A 20 -1.30 -15.95 9.16
CA ASN A 20 -1.47 -16.84 10.32
C ASN A 20 -0.85 -16.28 11.62
N GLY A 21 -0.80 -14.95 11.78
CA GLY A 21 -0.23 -14.32 12.97
C GLY A 21 1.30 -14.37 13.06
N LEU A 22 1.99 -14.78 11.99
CA LEU A 22 3.46 -14.87 11.96
C LEU A 22 4.15 -13.51 11.76
N ALA A 23 3.38 -12.42 11.74
CA ALA A 23 3.85 -11.06 11.57
C ALA A 23 3.30 -10.13 12.67
N LYS A 24 3.86 -8.93 12.77
CA LYS A 24 3.35 -7.85 13.63
C LYS A 24 2.90 -6.66 12.78
N PRO A 25 1.82 -5.95 13.16
CA PRO A 25 1.37 -4.77 12.44
C PRO A 25 2.45 -3.69 12.40
N ALA A 26 2.85 -3.26 11.21
CA ALA A 26 3.87 -2.23 11.06
C ALA A 26 3.35 -0.85 11.49
N LYS A 27 4.10 -0.16 12.35
CA LYS A 27 3.82 1.20 12.83
C LYS A 27 4.72 2.28 12.21
N GLY A 28 5.68 1.89 11.39
CA GLY A 28 6.61 2.76 10.68
C GLY A 28 7.53 1.98 9.76
N GLN A 29 8.58 2.64 9.27
CA GLN A 29 9.63 2.00 8.45
C GLN A 29 10.53 1.07 9.27
N VAL A 30 10.68 1.37 10.57
CA VAL A 30 11.38 0.53 11.54
C VAL A 30 10.44 0.20 12.68
N ASP A 31 10.79 -0.82 13.48
CA ASP A 31 10.04 -1.18 14.67
C ASP A 31 10.02 -0.03 15.70
N PRO A 32 8.93 0.19 16.45
CA PRO A 32 8.88 1.18 17.53
C PRO A 32 10.00 1.09 18.57
N SER A 33 10.59 -0.10 18.77
CA SER A 33 11.72 -0.28 19.68
C SER A 33 13.05 0.23 19.11
N SER A 34 13.10 0.60 17.82
CA SER A 34 14.31 1.09 17.18
C SER A 34 14.63 2.52 17.61
N PRO A 35 15.90 2.85 17.88
CA PRO A 35 16.31 4.24 18.14
C PRO A 35 16.05 5.17 16.93
N TRP A 36 15.88 4.62 15.73
CA TRP A 36 15.58 5.38 14.52
C TRP A 36 14.08 5.57 14.25
N PHE A 37 13.20 5.08 15.13
CA PHE A 37 11.75 5.24 14.94
C PHE A 37 11.32 6.71 14.98
N GLY A 38 12.00 7.52 15.78
CA GLY A 38 11.69 8.94 15.95
C GLY A 38 10.33 9.17 16.59
N ASN A 39 9.70 10.31 16.28
CA ASN A 39 8.41 10.75 16.84
C ASN A 39 7.39 11.04 15.73
N PRO A 40 6.80 10.00 15.09
CA PRO A 40 5.86 10.21 14.01
C PRO A 40 4.60 10.93 14.51
N THR A 41 4.21 12.02 13.84
CA THR A 41 2.98 12.77 14.15
C THR A 41 1.74 12.21 13.49
N PHE A 42 1.92 11.30 12.54
CA PHE A 42 0.83 10.61 11.85
C PHE A 42 0.77 9.16 12.33
N GLU A 43 -0.33 8.79 12.96
CA GLU A 43 -0.55 7.44 13.44
C GLU A 43 -1.01 6.52 12.31
N LEU A 44 -0.32 5.39 12.14
CA LEU A 44 -0.76 4.31 11.25
C LEU A 44 -1.83 3.47 11.94
N LYS A 45 -3.09 3.86 11.71
CA LYS A 45 -4.31 3.16 12.14
C LYS A 45 -5.20 2.84 10.94
N TYR A 46 -6.13 1.92 11.12
CA TYR A 46 -7.19 1.65 10.15
C TYR A 46 -8.39 2.58 10.41
N ASP A 47 -8.70 3.45 9.46
CA ASP A 47 -9.75 4.46 9.55
C ASP A 47 -10.30 4.79 8.15
N LEU A 48 -11.27 3.97 7.69
CA LEU A 48 -11.87 4.13 6.38
C LEU A 48 -12.61 5.46 6.19
N ALA A 49 -13.20 6.01 7.26
CA ALA A 49 -13.93 7.27 7.18
C ALA A 49 -12.97 8.43 6.91
N ALA A 50 -11.87 8.50 7.66
CA ALA A 50 -10.82 9.49 7.42
C ALA A 50 -10.12 9.28 6.07
N ALA A 51 -9.92 8.02 5.65
CA ALA A 51 -9.38 7.71 4.33
C ALA A 51 -10.25 8.25 3.19
N LYS A 52 -11.56 7.95 3.20
CA LYS A 52 -12.54 8.44 2.20
C LYS A 52 -12.55 9.95 2.13
N LYS A 53 -12.61 10.63 3.27
CA LYS A 53 -12.55 12.10 3.34
C LYS A 53 -11.30 12.67 2.65
N LEU A 54 -10.13 12.07 2.88
CA LEU A 54 -8.88 12.52 2.25
C LEU A 54 -8.83 12.24 0.73
N VAL A 55 -9.55 11.24 0.24
CA VAL A 55 -9.70 10.95 -1.19
C VAL A 55 -10.69 11.93 -1.84
N GLU A 56 -11.80 12.23 -1.17
CA GLU A 56 -12.79 13.23 -1.59
C GLU A 56 -12.17 14.64 -1.65
N GLU A 57 -11.38 15.02 -0.65
CA GLU A 57 -10.59 16.27 -0.65
C GLU A 57 -9.54 16.33 -1.77
N ALA A 58 -9.21 15.20 -2.39
CA ALA A 58 -8.35 15.10 -3.56
C ALA A 58 -9.15 15.05 -4.87
N GLY A 59 -10.48 15.08 -4.83
CA GLY A 59 -11.37 15.13 -5.99
C GLY A 59 -11.80 13.77 -6.56
N TYR A 60 -11.63 12.69 -5.78
CA TYR A 60 -11.99 11.33 -6.18
C TYR A 60 -13.01 10.71 -5.23
N SER A 61 -13.75 9.71 -5.71
CA SER A 61 -14.77 8.99 -4.95
C SER A 61 -14.98 7.60 -5.53
N LYS A 62 -15.89 6.79 -4.98
CA LYS A 62 -16.27 5.51 -5.62
C LYS A 62 -16.89 5.70 -7.00
N ASP A 63 -17.67 6.76 -7.19
CA ASP A 63 -18.33 7.06 -8.47
C ASP A 63 -17.37 7.69 -9.49
N LYS A 64 -16.32 8.36 -8.99
CA LYS A 64 -15.23 8.93 -9.78
C LYS A 64 -13.88 8.46 -9.24
N PRO A 65 -13.51 7.19 -9.48
CA PRO A 65 -12.32 6.61 -8.87
C PRO A 65 -11.03 7.19 -9.46
N LEU A 66 -10.01 7.33 -8.62
CA LEU A 66 -8.64 7.51 -9.08
C LEU A 66 -8.15 6.19 -9.66
N LYS A 67 -7.91 6.15 -10.97
CA LYS A 67 -7.26 5.01 -11.62
C LYS A 67 -5.75 5.16 -11.54
N THR A 68 -5.06 4.12 -11.09
CA THR A 68 -3.60 4.11 -10.99
C THR A 68 -3.05 2.71 -11.20
N THR A 69 -1.80 2.60 -11.65
CA THR A 69 -1.14 1.32 -11.88
C THR A 69 0.03 1.16 -10.92
N PHE A 70 0.07 0.02 -10.23
CA PHE A 70 1.15 -0.34 -9.32
C PHE A 70 1.94 -1.50 -9.93
N ILE A 71 3.26 -1.36 -9.97
CA ILE A 71 4.15 -2.45 -10.39
C ILE A 71 4.42 -3.32 -9.17
N ILE A 72 4.13 -4.62 -9.28
CA ILE A 72 4.35 -5.59 -8.20
C ILE A 72 5.18 -6.77 -8.70
N ALA A 73 5.87 -7.45 -7.78
CA ALA A 73 6.54 -8.70 -8.09
C ALA A 73 5.55 -9.86 -7.95
N GLN A 74 5.61 -10.84 -8.87
CA GLN A 74 4.85 -12.09 -8.76
C GLN A 74 5.18 -12.86 -7.46
N GLY A 75 6.41 -12.69 -6.97
CA GLY A 75 6.97 -13.31 -5.78
C GLY A 75 8.48 -13.11 -5.76
N GLY A 76 9.16 -13.62 -4.74
CA GLY A 76 10.60 -13.40 -4.59
C GLY A 76 11.15 -13.90 -3.27
N THR A 77 12.45 -13.72 -3.05
CA THR A 77 13.13 -14.16 -1.83
C THR A 77 12.54 -13.45 -0.60
N GLY A 78 11.83 -14.22 0.24
CA GLY A 78 11.16 -13.71 1.44
C GLY A 78 9.79 -13.07 1.24
N GLN A 79 9.27 -12.97 0.01
CA GLN A 79 7.92 -12.48 -0.26
C GLN A 79 6.89 -13.60 -0.09
N MET A 80 6.53 -13.91 1.15
CA MET A 80 5.40 -14.79 1.43
C MET A 80 4.09 -14.09 1.04
N LEU A 81 3.25 -14.75 0.23
CA LEU A 81 1.90 -14.30 -0.12
C LEU A 81 1.80 -12.93 -0.84
N SER A 82 2.80 -12.55 -1.66
CA SER A 82 2.81 -11.27 -2.40
C SER A 82 1.50 -10.98 -3.13
N LEU A 83 1.02 -11.91 -3.96
CA LEU A 83 -0.21 -11.70 -4.74
C LEU A 83 -1.47 -11.59 -3.84
N PRO A 84 -1.78 -12.52 -2.93
CA PRO A 84 -2.92 -12.39 -2.02
C PRO A 84 -2.92 -11.10 -1.20
N MET A 85 -1.74 -10.67 -0.73
CA MET A 85 -1.62 -9.41 0.01
C MET A 85 -1.93 -8.20 -0.88
N ASN A 86 -1.41 -8.17 -2.11
CA ASN A 86 -1.68 -7.08 -3.05
C ASN A 86 -3.16 -7.03 -3.44
N GLU A 87 -3.81 -8.17 -3.67
CA GLU A 87 -5.25 -8.25 -3.95
C GLU A 87 -6.10 -7.76 -2.78
N PHE A 88 -5.76 -8.13 -1.55
CA PHE A 88 -6.41 -7.61 -0.34
C PHE A 88 -6.32 -6.08 -0.26
N LEU A 89 -5.14 -5.52 -0.56
CA LEU A 89 -4.93 -4.07 -0.60
C LEU A 89 -5.71 -3.41 -1.74
N GLN A 90 -5.76 -4.02 -2.93
CA GLN A 90 -6.53 -3.53 -4.07
C GLN A 90 -8.02 -3.40 -3.72
N GLN A 91 -8.60 -4.41 -3.05
CA GLN A 91 -9.98 -4.36 -2.56
C GLN A 91 -10.18 -3.23 -1.55
N SER A 92 -9.29 -3.13 -0.56
CA SER A 92 -9.34 -2.08 0.47
C SER A 92 -9.27 -0.67 -0.12
N PHE A 93 -8.45 -0.46 -1.15
CA PHE A 93 -8.31 0.84 -1.82
C PHE A 93 -9.50 1.17 -2.73
N LYS A 94 -10.09 0.14 -3.35
CA LYS A 94 -11.33 0.31 -4.12
C LYS A 94 -12.48 0.83 -3.25
N GLU A 95 -12.52 0.44 -1.97
CA GLU A 95 -13.52 0.95 -1.03
C GLU A 95 -13.41 2.44 -0.72
N ILE A 96 -12.24 3.05 -0.94
CA ILE A 96 -12.03 4.48 -0.72
C ILE A 96 -12.00 5.29 -2.02
N GLY A 97 -12.29 4.67 -3.17
CA GLY A 97 -12.33 5.36 -4.47
C GLY A 97 -10.99 5.38 -5.20
N ILE A 98 -10.09 4.42 -4.93
CA ILE A 98 -8.83 4.24 -5.65
C ILE A 98 -8.86 2.88 -6.35
N ASP A 99 -8.86 2.90 -7.68
CA ASP A 99 -8.90 1.72 -8.53
C ASP A 99 -7.47 1.41 -9.01
N ILE A 100 -6.88 0.36 -8.45
CA ILE A 100 -5.50 -0.03 -8.74
C ILE A 100 -5.49 -1.15 -9.77
N ASP A 101 -4.74 -0.95 -10.85
CA ASP A 101 -4.31 -2.01 -11.76
C ASP A 101 -2.90 -2.49 -11.38
N PHE A 102 -2.64 -3.80 -11.46
CA PHE A 102 -1.33 -4.35 -11.13
C PHE A 102 -0.57 -4.76 -12.38
N LYS A 103 0.61 -4.14 -12.59
CA LYS A 103 1.60 -4.62 -13.55
C LYS A 103 2.53 -5.60 -12.84
N VAL A 104 2.22 -6.89 -13.00
CA VAL A 104 3.01 -7.97 -12.40
C VAL A 104 4.29 -8.20 -13.21
N VAL A 105 5.44 -8.13 -12.57
CA VAL A 105 6.75 -8.38 -13.18
C VAL A 105 7.59 -9.36 -12.34
N GLU A 106 8.69 -9.82 -12.90
CA GLU A 106 9.73 -10.56 -12.17
C GLU A 106 10.46 -9.62 -11.18
N LEU A 107 11.01 -10.14 -10.07
CA LEU A 107 11.57 -9.35 -8.97
C LEU A 107 12.74 -8.44 -9.39
N GLU A 108 13.72 -8.94 -10.14
CA GLU A 108 14.84 -8.11 -10.61
C GLU A 108 14.39 -7.03 -11.59
N THR A 109 13.34 -7.32 -12.36
CA THR A 109 12.66 -6.32 -13.18
C THR A 109 12.02 -5.24 -12.30
N LEU A 110 11.32 -5.61 -11.22
CA LEU A 110 10.76 -4.66 -10.25
C LEU A 110 11.86 -3.76 -9.65
N TYR A 111 13.01 -4.32 -9.27
CA TYR A 111 14.12 -3.51 -8.76
C TYR A 111 14.67 -2.54 -9.80
N SER A 112 14.69 -2.94 -11.06
CA SER A 112 15.08 -2.05 -12.16
C SER A 112 14.12 -0.88 -12.31
N HIS A 113 12.81 -1.14 -12.26
CA HIS A 113 11.77 -0.09 -12.23
C HIS A 113 11.94 0.84 -11.03
N TRP A 114 12.14 0.28 -9.83
CA TRP A 114 12.30 1.05 -8.59
C TRP A 114 13.51 2.00 -8.62
N ARG A 115 14.68 1.52 -9.08
CA ARG A 115 15.91 2.33 -9.14
C ARG A 115 15.82 3.50 -10.12
N LYS A 116 15.06 3.35 -11.20
CA LYS A 116 14.88 4.37 -12.24
C LYS A 116 13.93 5.50 -11.83
N GLY A 117 13.05 5.24 -10.86
CA GLY A 117 12.15 6.24 -10.29
C GLY A 117 10.96 6.59 -11.19
N ALA A 118 9.97 7.27 -10.62
CA ALA A 118 8.63 7.41 -11.21
C ALA A 118 8.56 8.18 -12.54
N ALA A 119 9.59 8.94 -12.91
CA ALA A 119 9.61 9.72 -14.16
C ALA A 119 10.16 8.93 -15.37
N ASP A 120 10.67 7.72 -15.15
CA ASP A 120 11.19 6.88 -16.22
C ASP A 120 10.05 6.31 -17.09
N GLU A 121 10.27 6.24 -18.40
CA GLU A 121 9.27 5.73 -19.37
C GLU A 121 8.80 4.31 -19.06
N MET A 122 9.65 3.48 -18.43
CA MET A 122 9.26 2.12 -18.04
C MET A 122 8.22 2.10 -16.91
N ASN A 123 8.05 3.21 -16.19
CA ASN A 123 7.18 3.39 -15.03
C ASN A 123 5.90 4.19 -15.32
N THR A 124 5.72 4.67 -16.56
CA THR A 124 4.53 5.44 -17.00
C THR A 124 3.56 4.62 -17.82
#